data_AF-A0A3S5DDW3-F1
#
_entry.id   AF-A0A3S5DDW3-F1
#
_cell.length_a   1.000
_cell.length_b   1.000
_cell.length_c   1.000
_cell.angle_alpha   90.00
_cell.angle_beta   90.00
_cell.angle_gamma   90.00
#
_symmetry.space_group_name_H-M   'P 1'
#
loop_
_entity.id
_entity.type
_entity.pdbx_description
1 polymer ?
#
loop_
_entity_poly.entity_id
_entity_poly.type
_entity_poly.pdbx_seq_one_letter_code
_entity_poly.pdbx_strand_id
1 'polypeptide(L)'
;MRIHQRAIHNPHQRKSADANDVLNQKLNVYIDCYNNLQADIYRAVNRYANTFDDFRTGPTGKEDDPSPLVPVYPAFIQDCRKDIKAAAELKPAFASLDSAALAFINAAGPLAETINSMNKYYDQDNFKDDAFAGAKAFHKTFIKQFDEFDPIAKKYIAEITIMSGSMRLMKLRRPRRKKVIH
;
A
#
# COMPACT_ATOMS: atom_id res chain seq x y z
N MET A 1 35.67 46.72 14.93
CA MET A 1 34.22 46.56 14.65
C MET A 1 34.01 45.24 13.90
N ARG A 2 33.35 44.25 14.51
CA ARG A 2 33.03 42.96 13.87
C ARG A 2 31.80 43.13 12.98
N ILE A 3 31.97 42.91 11.68
CA ILE A 3 30.87 42.92 10.71
C ILE A 3 30.16 41.56 10.82
N HIS A 4 28.96 41.54 11.41
CA HIS A 4 28.12 40.35 11.43
C HIS A 4 27.63 40.03 10.02
N GLN A 5 28.21 39.00 9.40
CA GLN A 5 27.72 38.45 8.15
C GLN A 5 26.47 37.60 8.43
N ARG A 6 25.28 38.22 8.39
CA ARG A 6 24.01 37.49 8.39
C ARG A 6 23.91 36.67 7.11
N ALA A 7 24.03 35.36 7.22
CA ALA A 7 23.73 34.45 6.12
C ALA A 7 22.23 34.55 5.77
N ILE A 8 21.91 35.31 4.72
CA ILE A 8 20.56 35.44 4.18
C ILE A 8 20.16 34.08 3.58
N HIS A 9 19.55 33.22 4.40
CA HIS A 9 18.86 32.04 3.89
C HIS A 9 17.53 32.51 3.32
N ASN A 10 17.37 32.40 1.99
CA ASN A 10 16.13 32.76 1.29
C ASN A 10 14.95 31.97 1.90
N PRO A 11 13.89 32.63 2.42
CA PRO A 11 12.75 31.95 3.04
C PRO A 11 12.04 30.96 2.11
N HIS A 12 12.09 31.17 0.79
CA HIS A 12 11.57 30.21 -0.20
C HIS A 12 12.39 28.90 -0.25
N GLN A 13 13.70 28.96 -0.01
CA GLN A 13 14.55 27.76 0.06
C GLN A 13 14.36 26.99 1.38
N ARG A 14 13.98 27.65 2.47
CA ARG A 14 13.62 26.99 3.74
C ARG A 14 12.26 26.30 3.64
N LYS A 15 11.23 26.98 3.11
CA LYS A 15 9.91 26.37 2.86
C LYS A 15 9.97 25.16 1.92
N SER A 16 10.81 25.21 0.88
CA SER A 16 10.98 24.06 0.00
C SER A 16 11.79 22.91 0.62
N ALA A 17 12.71 23.20 1.55
CA ALA A 17 13.38 22.16 2.31
C ALA A 17 12.39 21.42 3.23
N ASP A 18 11.57 22.17 3.98
CA ASP A 18 10.54 21.64 4.88
C ASP A 18 9.50 20.78 4.13
N ALA A 19 9.03 21.26 2.97
CA ALA A 19 8.12 20.48 2.12
C ALA A 19 8.73 19.17 1.60
N ASN A 20 10.04 19.17 1.29
CA ASN A 20 10.73 17.96 0.86
C ASN A 20 10.93 16.98 2.02
N ASP A 21 11.22 17.47 3.23
CA ASP A 21 11.39 16.62 4.41
C ASP A 21 10.08 15.92 4.76
N VAL A 22 8.96 16.65 4.73
CA VAL A 22 7.62 16.10 4.92
C VAL A 22 7.25 15.10 3.83
N LEU A 23 7.60 15.38 2.56
CA LEU A 23 7.39 14.43 1.47
C LEU A 23 8.19 13.14 1.67
N ASN A 24 9.46 13.22 2.11
CA ASN A 24 10.26 12.02 2.41
C ASN A 24 9.62 11.21 3.55
N GLN A 25 9.14 11.87 4.61
CA GLN A 25 8.46 11.20 5.72
C GLN A 25 7.20 10.45 5.27
N LYS A 26 6.34 11.12 4.48
CA LYS A 26 5.14 10.50 3.88
C LYS A 26 5.51 9.31 3.00
N LEU A 27 6.48 9.48 2.09
CA LEU A 27 6.90 8.43 1.16
C LEU A 27 7.46 7.21 1.89
N ASN A 28 8.25 7.38 2.95
CA ASN A 28 8.77 6.25 3.73
C ASN A 28 7.62 5.41 4.31
N VAL A 29 6.68 6.05 5.02
CA VAL A 29 5.50 5.37 5.59
C VAL A 29 4.69 4.68 4.50
N TYR A 30 4.42 5.39 3.40
CA TYR A 30 3.59 4.87 2.32
C TYR A 30 4.23 3.69 1.58
N ILE A 31 5.54 3.76 1.31
CA ILE A 31 6.28 2.67 0.66
C ILE A 31 6.38 1.46 1.58
N ASP A 32 6.68 1.65 2.86
CA ASP A 32 6.80 0.55 3.82
C ASP A 32 5.47 -0.21 3.94
N CYS A 33 4.35 0.52 4.03
CA CYS A 33 3.03 -0.10 4.06
C CYS A 33 2.65 -0.82 2.77
N TYR A 34 2.95 -0.22 1.62
CA TYR A 34 2.70 -0.84 0.34
C TYR A 34 3.49 -2.14 0.17
N ASN A 35 4.80 -2.12 0.44
CA ASN A 35 5.68 -3.26 0.23
C ASN A 35 5.27 -4.48 1.07
N ASN A 36 4.90 -4.26 2.33
CA ASN A 36 4.50 -5.35 3.22
C ASN A 36 3.10 -5.87 2.86
N LEU A 37 2.11 -4.97 2.84
CA LEU A 37 0.71 -5.39 2.72
C LEU A 37 0.34 -5.87 1.32
N GLN A 38 0.90 -5.24 0.27
CA GLN A 38 0.65 -5.69 -1.09
C GLN A 38 1.21 -7.10 -1.31
N ALA A 39 2.45 -7.35 -0.89
CA ALA A 39 3.09 -8.63 -1.13
C ALA A 39 2.30 -9.79 -0.50
N ASP A 40 1.76 -9.59 0.70
CA ASP A 40 0.94 -10.59 1.39
C ASP A 40 -0.42 -10.80 0.70
N ILE A 41 -1.11 -9.72 0.31
CA ILE A 41 -2.39 -9.82 -0.42
C ILE A 41 -2.19 -10.55 -1.75
N TYR A 42 -1.22 -10.16 -2.57
CA TYR A 42 -1.00 -10.80 -3.87
C TYR A 42 -0.51 -12.25 -3.73
N ARG A 43 0.23 -12.58 -2.67
CA ARG A 43 0.60 -13.98 -2.41
C ARG A 43 -0.63 -14.84 -2.13
N ALA A 44 -1.56 -14.34 -1.33
CA ALA A 44 -2.82 -15.02 -1.06
C ALA A 44 -3.70 -15.13 -2.32
N VAL A 45 -3.82 -14.04 -3.09
CA VAL A 45 -4.56 -14.01 -4.37
C VAL A 45 -3.98 -15.01 -5.35
N ASN A 46 -2.65 -15.04 -5.53
CA ASN A 46 -1.99 -15.97 -6.44
C ASN A 46 -2.17 -17.43 -5.99
N ARG A 47 -2.08 -17.71 -4.69
CA ARG A 47 -2.36 -19.06 -4.16
C ARG A 47 -3.79 -19.49 -4.48
N TYR A 48 -4.76 -18.61 -4.25
CA TYR A 48 -6.16 -18.87 -4.54
C TYR A 48 -6.41 -19.05 -6.05
N ALA A 49 -5.85 -18.18 -6.89
CA ALA A 49 -6.00 -18.24 -8.34
C ALA A 49 -5.43 -19.54 -8.93
N ASN A 50 -4.32 -20.04 -8.40
CA ASN A 50 -3.71 -21.29 -8.86
C ASN A 50 -4.48 -22.54 -8.41
N THR A 51 -5.53 -22.40 -7.60
CA THR A 51 -6.35 -23.52 -7.12
C THR A 51 -7.45 -23.88 -8.12
N PHE A 52 -7.87 -22.96 -8.99
CA PHE A 52 -9.00 -23.16 -9.90
C PHE A 52 -8.58 -22.95 -11.35
N ASP A 53 -9.20 -23.68 -12.27
CA ASP A 53 -8.96 -23.56 -13.71
C ASP A 53 -9.22 -22.13 -14.21
N ASP A 54 -10.27 -21.49 -13.69
CA ASP A 54 -10.60 -20.09 -13.97
C ASP A 54 -10.79 -19.31 -12.67
N PHE A 55 -9.86 -18.40 -12.41
CA PHE A 55 -9.90 -17.48 -11.28
C PHE A 55 -11.18 -16.63 -11.23
N ARG A 56 -11.81 -16.32 -12.37
CA ARG A 56 -13.01 -15.47 -12.42
C ARG A 56 -14.30 -16.24 -12.15
N THR A 57 -14.34 -17.51 -12.50
CA THR A 57 -15.48 -18.39 -12.25
C THR A 57 -15.44 -18.99 -10.85
N GLY A 58 -14.24 -19.32 -10.34
CA GLY A 58 -14.04 -19.81 -8.99
C GLY A 58 -14.40 -21.28 -8.78
N PRO A 59 -14.67 -21.69 -7.52
CA PRO A 59 -14.92 -23.09 -7.15
C PRO A 59 -16.15 -23.68 -7.84
N THR A 60 -15.96 -24.83 -8.50
CA THR A 60 -17.03 -25.60 -9.15
C THR A 60 -17.70 -26.57 -8.18
N GLY A 61 -16.96 -27.03 -7.16
CA GLY A 61 -17.33 -28.11 -6.25
C GLY A 61 -16.89 -29.49 -6.74
N LYS A 62 -15.99 -29.53 -7.73
CA LYS A 62 -15.40 -30.76 -8.29
C LYS A 62 -13.90 -30.85 -7.99
N GLU A 63 -13.34 -29.86 -7.30
CA GLU A 63 -11.95 -29.81 -6.91
C GLU A 63 -11.70 -30.86 -5.81
N ASP A 64 -10.66 -31.68 -5.96
CA ASP A 64 -10.40 -32.82 -5.06
C ASP A 64 -10.04 -32.38 -3.63
N ASP A 65 -9.11 -31.42 -3.48
CA ASP A 65 -8.65 -30.94 -2.16
C ASP A 65 -7.99 -29.55 -2.28
N PRO A 66 -8.75 -28.46 -2.41
CA PRO A 66 -8.21 -27.11 -2.50
C PRO A 66 -7.40 -26.75 -1.25
N SER A 67 -6.17 -26.30 -1.44
CA SER A 67 -5.30 -25.89 -0.35
C SER A 67 -5.79 -24.61 0.36
N PRO A 68 -5.44 -24.43 1.64
CA PRO A 68 -5.54 -23.15 2.32
C PRO A 68 -4.76 -22.03 1.61
N LEU A 69 -5.18 -20.80 1.87
CA LEU A 69 -4.53 -19.60 1.35
C LEU A 69 -3.28 -19.28 2.20
N VAL A 70 -2.65 -18.15 1.90
CA VAL A 70 -1.67 -17.54 2.81
C VAL A 70 -2.41 -16.47 3.61
N PRO A 71 -2.34 -16.48 4.96
CA PRO A 71 -2.99 -15.45 5.77
C PRO A 71 -2.28 -14.09 5.61
N VAL A 72 -3.05 -13.02 5.77
CA VAL A 72 -2.57 -11.64 5.86
C VAL A 72 -2.69 -11.19 7.31
N TYR A 73 -1.58 -10.84 7.96
CA TYR A 73 -1.59 -10.59 9.40
C TYR A 73 -2.36 -9.32 9.77
N PRO A 74 -3.41 -9.40 10.63
CA PRO A 74 -4.24 -8.25 10.98
C PRO A 74 -3.46 -7.10 11.64
N ALA A 75 -2.43 -7.41 12.42
CA ALA A 75 -1.59 -6.42 13.08
C ALA A 75 -0.96 -5.44 12.08
N PHE A 76 -0.39 -5.95 10.98
CA PHE A 76 0.23 -5.11 9.96
C PHE A 76 -0.78 -4.17 9.27
N ILE A 77 -2.02 -4.61 9.08
CA ILE A 77 -3.07 -3.76 8.50
C ILE A 77 -3.40 -2.61 9.44
N GLN A 78 -3.52 -2.89 10.74
CA GLN A 78 -3.84 -1.86 11.73
C GLN A 78 -2.69 -0.87 11.90
N ASP A 79 -1.45 -1.36 11.96
CA ASP A 79 -0.25 -0.52 12.02
C ASP A 79 -0.19 0.38 10.78
N CYS A 80 -0.35 -0.17 9.58
CA CYS A 80 -0.36 0.63 8.37
C CYS A 80 -1.51 1.63 8.29
N ARG A 81 -2.69 1.28 8.78
CA ARG A 81 -3.82 2.21 8.86
C ARG A 81 -3.53 3.37 9.78
N LYS A 82 -2.91 3.11 10.93
CA LYS A 82 -2.51 4.16 11.87
C LYS A 82 -1.45 5.06 11.26
N ASP A 83 -0.40 4.48 10.68
CA ASP A 83 0.75 5.23 10.18
C ASP A 83 0.38 6.04 8.93
N ILE A 84 -0.41 5.48 8.00
CA ILE A 84 -0.89 6.23 6.83
C ILE A 84 -1.74 7.42 7.25
N LYS A 85 -2.63 7.26 8.24
CA LYS A 85 -3.47 8.37 8.74
C LYS A 85 -2.61 9.49 9.34
N ALA A 86 -1.66 9.12 10.21
CA ALA A 86 -0.74 10.09 10.81
C ALA A 86 0.10 10.81 9.75
N ALA A 87 0.63 10.08 8.77
CA ALA A 87 1.41 10.65 7.68
C ALA A 87 0.56 11.58 6.80
N ALA A 88 -0.70 11.25 6.52
CA ALA A 88 -1.60 12.07 5.71
C ALA A 88 -1.87 13.46 6.32
N GLU A 89 -1.82 13.58 7.65
CA GLU A 89 -2.06 14.83 8.37
C GLU A 89 -0.87 15.80 8.32
N LEU A 90 0.34 15.31 8.03
CA LEU A 90 1.55 16.13 7.91
C LEU A 90 1.40 17.23 6.85
N LYS A 91 1.97 18.41 7.14
CA LYS A 91 1.92 19.59 6.26
C LYS A 91 3.29 19.90 5.66
N PRO A 92 3.37 20.28 4.37
CA PRO A 92 2.25 20.49 3.45
C PRO A 92 1.58 19.19 3.00
N ALA A 93 0.32 19.29 2.61
CA ALA A 93 -0.42 18.15 2.07
C ALA A 93 0.02 17.85 0.63
N PHE A 94 0.04 16.56 0.29
CA PHE A 94 0.27 16.07 -1.07
C PHE A 94 -0.99 15.32 -1.49
N ALA A 95 -2.05 16.08 -1.82
CA ALA A 95 -3.43 15.59 -1.86
C ALA A 95 -3.64 14.31 -2.69
N SER A 96 -3.01 14.19 -3.87
CA SER A 96 -3.14 12.98 -4.70
C SER A 96 -2.51 11.76 -4.02
N LEU A 97 -1.28 11.93 -3.51
CA LEU A 97 -0.54 10.88 -2.80
C LEU A 97 -1.26 10.46 -1.50
N ASP A 98 -1.66 11.44 -0.69
CA ASP A 98 -2.36 11.21 0.59
C ASP A 98 -3.70 10.50 0.36
N SER A 99 -4.48 10.94 -0.65
CA SER A 99 -5.75 10.30 -0.99
C SER A 99 -5.58 8.88 -1.52
N ALA A 100 -4.53 8.62 -2.31
CA ALA A 100 -4.24 7.29 -2.82
C ALA A 100 -3.81 6.33 -1.71
N ALA A 101 -2.99 6.78 -0.75
CA ALA A 101 -2.59 6.01 0.42
C ALA A 101 -3.79 5.62 1.30
N LEU A 102 -4.68 6.59 1.58
CA LEU A 102 -5.90 6.37 2.34
C LEU A 102 -6.87 5.41 1.63
N ALA A 103 -7.03 5.56 0.31
CA ALA A 103 -7.86 4.65 -0.48
C ALA A 103 -7.31 3.21 -0.43
N PHE A 104 -6.00 3.04 -0.58
CA PHE A 104 -5.34 1.74 -0.51
C PHE A 104 -5.63 1.01 0.81
N ILE A 105 -5.39 1.65 1.96
CA ILE A 105 -5.56 0.98 3.25
C ILE A 105 -7.02 0.76 3.65
N ASN A 106 -7.94 1.55 3.11
CA ASN A 106 -9.37 1.35 3.27
C ASN A 106 -9.88 0.14 2.45
N ALA A 107 -9.35 -0.07 1.25
CA ALA A 107 -9.69 -1.23 0.41
C ALA A 107 -8.97 -2.52 0.86
N ALA A 108 -7.72 -2.42 1.33
CA ALA A 108 -6.91 -3.56 1.73
C ALA A 108 -7.48 -4.31 2.95
N GLY A 109 -8.04 -3.58 3.92
CA GLY A 109 -8.56 -4.16 5.17
C GLY A 109 -9.66 -5.21 4.95
N PRO A 110 -10.80 -4.85 4.33
CA PRO A 110 -11.88 -5.80 4.05
C PRO A 110 -11.45 -6.99 3.19
N LEU A 111 -10.58 -6.77 2.19
CA LEU A 111 -10.06 -7.85 1.35
C LEU A 111 -9.22 -8.85 2.17
N ALA A 112 -8.34 -8.35 3.03
CA ALA A 112 -7.52 -9.20 3.88
C ALA A 112 -8.34 -9.98 4.93
N GLU A 113 -9.39 -9.37 5.48
CA GLU A 113 -10.35 -10.06 6.35
C GLU A 113 -11.04 -11.23 5.64
N THR A 114 -11.48 -11.01 4.39
CA THR A 114 -12.04 -12.08 3.54
C THR A 114 -11.00 -13.16 3.25
N ILE A 115 -9.77 -12.79 2.88
CA ILE A 115 -8.67 -13.75 2.64
C ILE A 115 -8.43 -14.62 3.86
N ASN A 116 -8.39 -14.04 5.06
CA ASN A 116 -8.18 -14.79 6.30
C ASN A 116 -9.35 -15.72 6.64
N SER A 117 -10.58 -15.25 6.37
CA SER A 117 -11.79 -16.07 6.55
C SER A 117 -11.81 -17.25 5.59
N MET A 118 -11.44 -17.02 4.32
CA MET A 118 -11.26 -18.08 3.33
C MET A 118 -10.14 -19.04 3.73
N ASN A 119 -9.00 -18.53 4.17
CA ASN A 119 -7.89 -19.35 4.64
C ASN A 119 -8.35 -20.33 5.72
N LYS A 120 -9.05 -19.82 6.74
CA LYS A 120 -9.61 -20.65 7.81
C LYS A 120 -10.63 -21.65 7.28
N TYR A 121 -11.49 -21.25 6.35
CA TYR A 121 -12.50 -22.14 5.78
C TYR A 121 -11.89 -23.34 5.04
N TYR A 122 -10.84 -23.12 4.25
CA TYR A 122 -10.12 -24.19 3.56
C TYR A 122 -9.24 -25.01 4.51
N ASP A 123 -8.58 -24.37 5.49
CA ASP A 123 -7.76 -25.04 6.52
C ASP A 123 -8.58 -26.00 7.40
N GLN A 124 -9.84 -25.68 7.63
CA GLN A 124 -10.78 -26.49 8.40
C GLN A 124 -11.53 -27.52 7.55
N ASP A 125 -11.23 -27.64 6.25
CA ASP A 125 -11.93 -28.55 5.34
C ASP A 125 -13.45 -28.34 5.24
N ASN A 126 -13.97 -27.17 5.63
CA ASN A 126 -15.41 -26.90 5.69
C ASN A 126 -16.12 -27.04 4.33
N PHE A 127 -15.37 -26.98 3.23
CA PHE A 127 -15.90 -27.24 1.88
C PHE A 127 -16.35 -28.68 1.65
N LYS A 128 -15.81 -29.65 2.41
CA LYS A 128 -16.22 -31.05 2.39
C LYS A 128 -17.60 -31.22 3.04
N ASP A 129 -17.88 -30.42 4.06
CA ASP A 129 -19.13 -30.49 4.84
C ASP A 129 -20.30 -29.76 4.16
N ASP A 130 -20.02 -28.68 3.43
CA ASP A 130 -21.05 -27.83 2.83
C ASP A 130 -21.17 -27.93 1.30
N ALA A 131 -20.50 -28.94 0.71
CA ALA A 131 -20.42 -29.14 -0.73
C ALA A 131 -20.03 -27.85 -1.50
N PHE A 132 -19.02 -27.13 -0.99
CA PHE A 132 -18.49 -25.88 -1.51
C PHE A 132 -19.45 -24.68 -1.49
N ALA A 133 -20.53 -24.73 -0.71
CA ALA A 133 -21.46 -23.61 -0.60
C ALA A 133 -20.76 -22.35 -0.07
N GLY A 134 -19.97 -22.48 1.00
CA GLY A 134 -19.17 -21.41 1.57
C GLY A 134 -18.10 -20.91 0.61
N ALA A 135 -17.38 -21.82 -0.05
CA ALA A 135 -16.36 -21.50 -1.05
C ALA A 135 -16.91 -20.58 -2.16
N LYS A 136 -18.08 -20.92 -2.71
CA LYS A 136 -18.76 -20.14 -3.75
C LYS A 136 -19.24 -18.78 -3.24
N ALA A 137 -19.72 -18.71 -2.00
CA ALA A 137 -20.12 -17.44 -1.37
C ALA A 137 -18.90 -16.53 -1.14
N PHE A 138 -17.82 -17.07 -0.58
CA PHE A 138 -16.56 -16.36 -0.39
C PHE A 138 -15.99 -15.86 -1.72
N HIS A 139 -16.00 -16.70 -2.75
CA HIS A 139 -15.50 -16.34 -4.08
C HIS A 139 -16.16 -15.06 -4.62
N LYS A 140 -17.48 -14.94 -4.54
CA LYS A 140 -18.22 -13.74 -4.98
C LYS A 140 -17.77 -12.48 -4.24
N THR A 141 -17.65 -12.57 -2.91
CA THR A 141 -17.19 -11.46 -2.07
C THR A 141 -15.75 -11.09 -2.39
N PHE A 142 -14.89 -12.09 -2.50
CA PHE A 142 -13.47 -11.93 -2.77
C PHE A 142 -13.21 -11.28 -4.13
N ILE A 143 -13.84 -11.74 -5.21
CA ILE A 143 -13.67 -11.13 -6.55
C ILE A 143 -14.13 -9.68 -6.55
N LYS A 144 -15.28 -9.37 -5.95
CA LYS A 144 -15.77 -7.99 -5.84
C LYS A 144 -14.75 -7.10 -5.13
N GLN A 145 -14.23 -7.53 -3.99
CA GLN A 145 -13.25 -6.76 -3.22
C GLN A 145 -11.91 -6.65 -3.94
N PHE A 146 -11.48 -7.70 -4.63
CA PHE A 146 -10.25 -7.69 -5.42
C PHE A 146 -10.34 -6.75 -6.62
N ASP A 147 -11.46 -6.75 -7.35
CA ASP A 147 -11.70 -5.85 -8.47
C ASP A 147 -11.77 -4.37 -8.04
N GLU A 148 -12.19 -4.10 -6.80
CA GLU A 148 -12.08 -2.76 -6.19
C GLU A 148 -10.64 -2.44 -5.78
N PHE A 149 -9.95 -3.38 -5.14
CA PHE A 149 -8.61 -3.19 -4.60
C PHE A 149 -7.51 -3.03 -5.66
N ASP A 150 -7.47 -3.89 -6.68
CA ASP A 150 -6.39 -3.94 -7.68
C ASP A 150 -6.14 -2.58 -8.39
N PRO A 151 -7.16 -1.88 -8.93
CA PRO A 151 -6.94 -0.56 -9.53
C PRO A 151 -6.51 0.50 -8.50
N ILE A 152 -6.97 0.41 -7.24
CA ILE A 152 -6.55 1.31 -6.16
C ILE A 152 -5.07 1.10 -5.82
N ALA A 153 -4.63 -0.15 -5.68
CA ALA A 153 -3.23 -0.49 -5.41
C ALA A 153 -2.31 -0.01 -6.55
N LYS A 154 -2.73 -0.19 -7.81
CA LYS A 154 -2.02 0.32 -9.00
C LYS A 154 -1.92 1.85 -9.00
N LYS A 155 -3.00 2.56 -8.66
CA LYS A 155 -2.97 4.02 -8.54
C LYS A 155 -2.04 4.47 -7.42
N TYR A 156 -2.05 3.79 -6.28
CA TYR A 156 -1.22 4.13 -5.14
C TYR A 156 0.27 4.06 -5.46
N ILE A 157 0.73 2.97 -6.09
CA ILE A 157 2.14 2.85 -6.49
C ILE A 157 2.53 3.83 -7.60
N ALA A 158 1.61 4.17 -8.50
CA ALA A 158 1.84 5.20 -9.51
C ALA A 158 2.10 6.57 -8.85
N GLU A 159 1.30 6.95 -7.85
CA GLU A 159 1.49 8.21 -7.10
C GLU A 159 2.79 8.22 -6.31
N ILE A 160 3.15 7.11 -5.64
CA ILE A 160 4.45 6.96 -4.98
C ILE A 160 5.60 7.18 -5.99
N THR A 161 5.49 6.59 -7.18
CA THR A 161 6.51 6.70 -8.23
C THR A 161 6.64 8.13 -8.75
N ILE A 162 5.53 8.80 -9.04
CA ILE A 162 5.49 10.19 -9.50
C ILE A 162 6.15 11.12 -8.47
N MET A 163 5.78 10.97 -7.20
CA MET A 163 6.26 11.84 -6.13
C MET A 163 7.73 11.56 -5.78
N SER A 164 8.15 10.29 -5.76
CA SER A 164 9.55 9.91 -5.58
C SER A 164 10.45 10.43 -6.71
N GLY A 165 9.96 10.38 -7.95
CA GLY A 165 10.64 10.94 -9.13
C GLY A 165 10.79 12.46 -9.04
N SER A 166 9.70 13.16 -8.73
CA SER A 166 9.67 14.61 -8.54
C SER A 166 10.70 15.07 -7.50
N MET A 167 10.76 14.37 -6.37
CA MET A 167 11.71 14.64 -5.29
C MET A 167 13.17 14.44 -5.71
N ARG A 168 13.46 13.36 -6.46
CA ARG A 168 14.81 13.11 -7.00
C ARG A 168 15.26 14.25 -7.92
N LEU A 169 14.38 14.73 -8.80
CA LEU A 169 14.66 15.85 -9.70
C LEU A 169 14.91 17.16 -8.93
N MET A 170 14.14 17.44 -7.87
CA MET A 170 14.37 18.63 -7.04
C MET A 170 15.74 18.60 -6.33
N LYS A 171 16.17 17.43 -5.84
CA LYS A 171 17.49 17.27 -5.21
C LYS A 171 18.63 17.54 -6.21
N LEU A 172 18.49 17.11 -7.47
CA LEU A 172 19.49 17.32 -8.53
C LEU A 172 19.60 18.79 -8.97
N ARG A 173 18.51 19.56 -8.91
CA ARG A 173 18.48 20.99 -9.31
C ARG A 173 19.04 21.94 -8.25
N ARG A 174 19.39 21.46 -7.05
CA ARG A 174 20.10 22.27 -6.05
C ARG A 174 21.54 22.53 -6.53
N PRO A 175 21.94 23.78 -6.82
CA PRO A 175 23.32 24.05 -7.20
C PRO A 175 24.26 23.62 -6.08
N ARG A 176 25.27 22.79 -6.41
CA ARG A 176 26.35 22.46 -5.48
C ARG A 176 26.93 23.78 -4.98
N ARG A 177 26.83 24.07 -3.69
CA ARG A 177 27.57 25.19 -3.09
C ARG A 177 29.04 24.97 -3.46
N LYS A 178 29.59 25.79 -4.36
CA LYS A 178 31.02 25.80 -4.62
C LYS A 178 31.69 26.03 -3.26
N LYS A 179 32.44 25.04 -2.76
CA LYS A 179 33.38 25.27 -1.66
C LYS A 179 34.35 26.33 -2.20
N VAL A 180 34.21 27.56 -1.72
CA VAL A 180 35.25 28.56 -1.88
C VAL A 180 36.38 28.07 -0.97
N ILE A 181 37.43 27.54 -1.58
CA ILE A 181 38.68 27.24 -0.91
C ILE A 181 39.36 28.61 -0.76
N HIS A 182 39.57 29.03 0.50
CA HIS A 182 40.40 30.17 0.84
C HIS A 182 41.86 29.75 0.94
#